data_AF-A0A174C4Z0-F1
#
_entry.id   AF-A0A174C4Z0-F1
#
_cell.length_a   1.000
_cell.length_b   1.000
_cell.length_c   1.000
_cell.angle_alpha   90.00
_cell.angle_beta   90.00
_cell.angle_gamma   90.00
#
_symmetry.space_group_name_H-M   'P 1'
#
loop_
_entity.id
_entity.type
_entity.pdbx_description
1 polymer ?
#
loop_
_entity_poly.entity_id
_entity_poly.type
_entity_poly.pdbx_seq_one_letter_code
_entity_poly.pdbx_strand_id
1 'polypeptide(L)'
;MYLYTVTGAVGEEGYLDLAKSGDLTGKNVYVNMTNKCPCSCVFCLRRTKQQQEGNTLWLKEGEPSVETMLELFAQYDLNVINELVFCGFGEPLERLEDVCRVIDSLKETYPNLKVRLNTIGLANLIYGRDITPELKGRFDTVSISLNAPDEKEFLELTRSKFGIQSYEAIKEFAVLSKQYVPNVVMTVVEKVMPEEKIQKCQEICDTLGVTLRVRPFEN
;
A
#
# COMPACT_ATOMS: atom_id res chain seq x y z
N MET A 1 -4.43 -9.55 -11.79
CA MET A 1 -5.70 -9.07 -11.19
C MET A 1 -5.54 -7.61 -10.83
N TYR A 2 -6.51 -6.78 -11.22
CA TYR A 2 -6.54 -5.35 -10.88
C TYR A 2 -7.32 -5.09 -9.59
N LEU A 3 -8.48 -5.74 -9.45
CA LEU A 3 -9.30 -5.73 -8.24
C LEU A 3 -9.29 -7.12 -7.62
N TYR A 4 -9.04 -7.18 -6.31
CA TYR A 4 -9.02 -8.45 -5.59
C TYR A 4 -9.45 -8.28 -4.13
N THR A 5 -9.81 -9.38 -3.48
CA THR A 5 -9.93 -9.46 -2.02
C THR A 5 -8.88 -10.43 -1.49
N VAL A 6 -8.52 -10.23 -0.23
CA VAL A 6 -7.72 -11.21 0.51
C VAL A 6 -8.66 -12.25 1.12
N THR A 7 -8.23 -13.50 1.12
CA THR A 7 -8.92 -14.68 1.69
C THR A 7 -7.92 -15.49 2.51
N GLY A 8 -8.39 -16.45 3.30
CA GLY A 8 -7.52 -17.28 4.13
C GLY A 8 -7.25 -16.67 5.51
N ALA A 9 -6.48 -17.39 6.31
CA ALA A 9 -6.08 -16.94 7.64
C ALA A 9 -4.92 -15.95 7.56
N VAL A 10 -4.74 -15.20 8.63
CA VAL A 10 -3.61 -14.27 8.78
C VAL A 10 -2.29 -15.05 8.72
N GLY A 11 -1.38 -14.67 7.81
CA GLY A 11 -0.13 -15.35 7.52
C GLY A 11 -0.21 -16.44 6.43
N GLU A 12 -1.42 -16.79 5.97
CA GLU A 12 -1.70 -17.75 4.90
C GLU A 12 -2.64 -17.15 3.85
N GLU A 13 -2.49 -15.85 3.60
CA GLU A 13 -3.38 -15.09 2.75
C GLU A 13 -3.35 -15.60 1.30
N GLY A 14 -4.54 -15.80 0.74
CA GLY A 14 -4.77 -16.01 -0.69
C GLY A 14 -5.35 -14.76 -1.34
N TYR A 15 -4.99 -14.50 -2.59
CA TYR A 15 -5.59 -13.42 -3.38
C TYR A 15 -6.68 -13.99 -4.28
N LEU A 16 -7.88 -13.43 -4.18
CA LEU A 16 -9.02 -13.83 -4.99
C LEU A 16 -9.47 -12.65 -5.85
N ASP A 17 -9.55 -12.89 -7.16
CA ASP A 17 -10.10 -11.91 -8.10
C ASP A 17 -11.49 -11.44 -7.62
N LEU A 18 -11.72 -10.12 -7.61
CA LEU A 18 -12.96 -9.56 -7.07
C LEU A 18 -14.20 -10.11 -7.80
N ALA A 19 -14.11 -10.40 -9.10
CA ALA A 19 -15.20 -10.99 -9.87
C ALA A 19 -15.59 -12.40 -9.40
N LYS A 20 -14.70 -13.07 -8.67
CA LYS A 20 -14.92 -14.40 -8.08
C LYS A 20 -15.25 -14.34 -6.58
N SER A 21 -15.33 -13.16 -5.99
CA SER A 21 -15.46 -12.96 -4.53
C SER A 21 -16.86 -13.25 -3.99
N GLY A 22 -17.90 -13.15 -4.82
CA GLY A 22 -19.30 -13.20 -4.37
C GLY A 22 -19.68 -11.94 -3.59
N ASP A 23 -20.39 -12.10 -2.47
CA ASP A 23 -20.80 -10.99 -1.59
C ASP A 23 -19.59 -10.18 -1.09
N LEU A 24 -19.67 -8.85 -1.18
CA LEU A 24 -18.60 -7.93 -0.79
C LEU A 24 -18.82 -7.29 0.59
N THR A 25 -19.94 -7.59 1.25
CA THR A 25 -20.31 -6.99 2.53
C THR A 25 -19.21 -7.17 3.57
N GLY A 26 -18.69 -6.05 4.10
CA GLY A 26 -17.65 -6.02 5.11
C GLY A 26 -16.25 -6.42 4.63
N LYS A 27 -16.04 -6.67 3.33
CA LYS A 27 -14.71 -7.04 2.80
C LYS A 27 -13.83 -5.83 2.54
N ASN A 28 -12.52 -6.04 2.58
CA ASN A 28 -11.56 -5.08 2.03
C ASN A 28 -11.38 -5.36 0.54
N VAL A 29 -11.55 -4.35 -0.30
CA VAL A 29 -11.30 -4.45 -1.74
C VAL A 29 -9.96 -3.82 -2.05
N TYR A 30 -9.07 -4.56 -2.72
CA TYR A 30 -7.72 -4.13 -3.01
C TYR A 30 -7.56 -3.74 -4.47
N VAL A 31 -6.77 -2.70 -4.71
CA VAL A 31 -6.53 -2.08 -6.02
C VAL A 31 -5.05 -2.18 -6.38
N ASN A 32 -4.75 -2.95 -7.42
CA ASN A 32 -3.41 -3.20 -7.92
C ASN A 32 -3.19 -2.47 -9.25
N MET A 33 -2.54 -1.30 -9.17
CA MET A 33 -2.46 -0.35 -10.28
C MET A 33 -1.20 -0.50 -11.14
N THR A 34 -0.13 -1.11 -10.63
CA THR A 34 1.18 -1.05 -11.29
C THR A 34 2.10 -2.19 -10.86
N ASN A 35 3.00 -2.57 -11.76
CA ASN A 35 4.13 -3.45 -11.46
C ASN A 35 5.40 -2.67 -11.08
N LYS A 36 5.40 -1.34 -11.31
CA LYS A 36 6.53 -0.45 -11.00
C LYS A 36 6.67 -0.31 -9.50
N CYS A 37 7.91 -0.25 -9.05
CA CYS A 37 8.24 0.01 -7.66
C CYS A 37 9.66 0.60 -7.63
N PRO A 38 9.93 1.65 -6.83
CA PRO A 38 11.28 2.17 -6.69
C PRO A 38 12.21 1.22 -5.92
N CYS A 39 11.65 0.17 -5.32
CA CYS A 39 12.35 -0.80 -4.50
C CYS A 39 12.36 -2.20 -5.12
N SER A 40 13.40 -2.95 -4.77
CA SER A 40 13.59 -4.34 -5.14
C SER A 40 13.76 -5.19 -3.87
N CYS A 41 12.81 -5.08 -2.95
CA CYS A 41 12.95 -5.63 -1.60
C CYS A 41 13.21 -7.15 -1.62
N VAL A 42 14.09 -7.61 -0.75
CA VAL A 42 14.47 -9.03 -0.64
C VAL A 42 13.32 -9.91 -0.13
N PHE A 43 12.39 -9.32 0.63
CA PHE A 43 11.24 -9.98 1.23
C PHE A 43 9.94 -9.76 0.44
N CYS A 44 9.99 -9.16 -0.75
CA CYS A 44 8.79 -8.79 -1.49
C CYS A 44 8.03 -10.04 -2.00
N LEU A 45 6.73 -10.10 -1.70
CA LEU A 45 5.83 -11.18 -2.14
C LEU A 45 5.77 -11.36 -3.67
N ARG A 46 6.09 -10.29 -4.44
CA ARG A 46 6.31 -10.37 -5.89
C ARG A 46 7.32 -11.44 -6.30
N ARG A 47 8.31 -11.72 -5.44
CA ARG A 47 9.39 -12.70 -5.67
C ARG A 47 9.25 -13.96 -4.84
N THR A 48 8.71 -13.83 -3.62
CA THR A 48 8.73 -14.92 -2.64
C THR A 48 7.45 -15.74 -2.62
N LYS A 49 6.29 -15.16 -2.97
CA LYS A 49 5.01 -15.85 -2.85
C LYS A 49 4.73 -16.72 -4.07
N GLN A 50 4.43 -18.00 -3.84
CA GLN A 50 3.87 -18.86 -4.88
C GLN A 50 2.41 -18.47 -5.13
N GLN A 51 2.13 -17.97 -6.33
CA GLN A 51 0.78 -17.56 -6.69
C GLN A 51 0.01 -18.74 -7.30
N GLN A 52 -1.26 -18.85 -6.94
CA GLN A 52 -2.17 -19.79 -7.59
C GLN A 52 -2.33 -19.43 -9.06
N GLU A 53 -2.39 -20.45 -9.92
CA GLU A 53 -2.58 -20.27 -11.35
C GLU A 53 -3.90 -19.52 -11.62
N GLY A 54 -3.84 -18.44 -12.41
CA GLY A 54 -4.98 -17.58 -12.70
C GLY A 54 -5.31 -16.50 -11.64
N ASN A 55 -4.68 -16.52 -10.46
CA ASN A 55 -4.86 -15.50 -9.41
C ASN A 55 -3.54 -14.78 -9.09
N THR A 56 -2.90 -14.22 -10.13
CA THR A 56 -1.66 -13.47 -10.00
C THR A 56 -1.90 -11.96 -9.86
N LEU A 57 -1.15 -11.34 -8.95
CA LEU A 57 -1.03 -9.88 -8.83
C LEU A 57 -0.01 -9.29 -9.81
N TRP A 58 0.79 -10.12 -10.50
CA TRP A 58 1.61 -9.60 -11.58
C TRP A 58 0.72 -9.22 -12.76
N LEU A 59 0.79 -7.96 -13.19
CA LEU A 59 -0.05 -7.44 -14.26
C LEU A 59 0.52 -7.86 -15.63
N LYS A 60 0.29 -9.12 -16.03
CA LYS A 60 0.79 -9.71 -17.29
C LYS A 60 0.26 -8.99 -18.53
N GLU A 61 -1.00 -8.60 -18.49
CA GLU A 61 -1.70 -7.92 -19.60
C GLU A 61 -1.45 -6.40 -19.64
N GLY A 62 -0.60 -5.88 -18.75
CA GLY A 62 -0.31 -4.45 -18.63
C GLY A 62 -0.99 -3.76 -17.44
N GLU A 63 -0.64 -2.50 -17.23
CA GLU A 63 -1.19 -1.68 -16.16
C GLU A 63 -2.55 -1.09 -16.61
N PRO A 64 -3.61 -1.12 -15.78
CA PRO A 64 -4.95 -0.70 -16.20
C PRO A 64 -5.02 0.82 -16.40
N SER A 65 -5.82 1.31 -17.36
CA SER A 65 -6.13 2.75 -17.42
C SER A 65 -7.10 3.15 -16.30
N VAL A 66 -7.27 4.45 -16.06
CA VAL A 66 -8.29 4.95 -15.12
C VAL A 66 -9.67 4.48 -15.56
N GLU A 67 -9.98 4.55 -16.85
CA GLU A 67 -11.26 4.16 -17.44
C GLU A 67 -11.54 2.66 -17.21
N THR A 68 -10.54 1.80 -17.47
CA THR A 68 -10.66 0.36 -17.16
C THR A 68 -10.97 0.12 -15.68
N MET A 69 -10.33 0.86 -14.77
CA MET A 69 -10.61 0.71 -13.34
C MET A 69 -12.04 1.14 -12.99
N LEU A 70 -12.52 2.26 -13.53
CA LEU A 70 -13.87 2.75 -13.29
C LEU A 70 -14.93 1.81 -13.86
N GLU A 71 -14.70 1.24 -15.05
CA GLU A 71 -15.57 0.21 -15.65
C GLU A 71 -15.64 -1.06 -14.80
N LEU A 72 -14.53 -1.47 -14.20
CA LEU A 72 -14.51 -2.59 -13.27
C LEU A 72 -15.29 -2.27 -12.00
N PHE A 73 -15.10 -1.08 -11.41
CA PHE A 73 -15.83 -0.69 -10.21
C PHE A 73 -17.33 -0.51 -10.43
N ALA A 74 -17.76 -0.11 -11.62
CA ALA A 74 -19.18 0.06 -11.96
C ALA A 74 -20.02 -1.22 -11.80
N GLN A 75 -19.38 -2.39 -11.70
CA GLN A 75 -20.03 -3.68 -11.49
C GLN A 75 -20.38 -3.96 -10.02
N TYR A 76 -19.91 -3.13 -9.08
CA TYR A 76 -20.00 -3.40 -7.64
C TYR A 76 -20.60 -2.21 -6.88
N ASP A 77 -21.38 -2.52 -5.85
CA ASP A 77 -21.77 -1.52 -4.84
C ASP A 77 -20.64 -1.39 -3.80
N LEU A 78 -20.02 -0.21 -3.72
CA LEU A 78 -18.93 0.03 -2.77
C LEU A 78 -19.44 0.53 -1.40
N ASN A 79 -20.75 0.73 -1.21
CA ASN A 79 -21.28 1.08 0.12
C ASN A 79 -21.19 -0.08 1.12
N VAL A 80 -21.12 -1.32 0.63
CA VAL A 80 -21.14 -2.51 1.49
C VAL A 80 -19.74 -2.94 1.93
N ILE A 81 -18.67 -2.44 1.29
CA ILE A 81 -17.30 -2.86 1.62
C ILE A 81 -16.82 -2.17 2.90
N ASN A 82 -15.82 -2.75 3.57
CA ASN A 82 -15.22 -2.13 4.75
C ASN A 82 -14.26 -0.98 4.37
N GLU A 83 -13.36 -1.21 3.42
CA GLU A 83 -12.42 -0.21 2.90
C GLU A 83 -11.92 -0.58 1.50
N LEU A 84 -11.60 0.44 0.70
CA LEU A 84 -10.83 0.31 -0.54
C LEU A 84 -9.34 0.50 -0.24
N VAL A 85 -8.50 -0.42 -0.68
CA VAL A 85 -7.06 -0.45 -0.33
C VAL A 85 -6.20 -0.43 -1.58
N PHE A 86 -5.48 0.66 -1.82
CA PHE A 86 -4.47 0.71 -2.88
C PHE A 86 -3.22 -0.04 -2.42
N CYS A 87 -3.03 -1.24 -2.97
CA CYS A 87 -1.96 -2.17 -2.62
C CYS A 87 -1.85 -3.24 -3.71
N GLY A 88 -0.64 -3.65 -4.03
CA GLY A 88 -0.37 -4.66 -5.04
C GLY A 88 1.08 -5.11 -5.01
N PHE A 89 1.56 -5.62 -6.14
CA PHE A 89 2.97 -6.00 -6.28
C PHE A 89 3.91 -4.83 -6.62
N GLY A 90 3.36 -3.71 -7.09
CA GLY A 90 4.08 -2.45 -7.25
C GLY A 90 3.80 -1.43 -6.14
N GLU A 91 4.36 -0.23 -6.33
CA GLU A 91 4.13 0.95 -5.51
C GLU A 91 2.99 1.79 -6.13
N PRO A 92 1.80 1.88 -5.51
CA PRO A 92 0.68 2.61 -6.08
C PRO A 92 1.00 4.06 -6.45
N LEU A 93 1.88 4.72 -5.69
CA LEU A 93 2.25 6.11 -5.95
C LEU A 93 3.27 6.30 -7.09
N GLU A 94 3.71 5.25 -7.79
CA GLU A 94 4.31 5.42 -9.13
C GLU A 94 3.26 5.92 -10.15
N ARG A 95 1.96 5.86 -9.80
CA ARG A 95 0.83 6.32 -10.60
C ARG A 95 -0.10 7.27 -9.82
N LEU A 96 0.47 8.24 -9.11
CA LEU A 96 -0.26 9.19 -8.25
C LEU A 96 -1.48 9.81 -8.94
N GLU A 97 -1.33 10.35 -10.16
CA GLU A 97 -2.42 11.02 -10.88
C GLU A 97 -3.59 10.06 -11.15
N ASP A 98 -3.30 8.86 -11.64
CA ASP A 98 -4.33 7.84 -11.92
C ASP A 98 -5.03 7.39 -10.65
N VAL A 99 -4.27 7.16 -9.57
CA VAL A 99 -4.81 6.79 -8.26
C VAL A 99 -5.75 7.87 -7.74
N CYS A 100 -5.34 9.15 -7.79
CA CYS A 100 -6.17 10.27 -7.38
C CYS A 100 -7.45 10.37 -8.22
N ARG A 101 -7.36 10.25 -9.55
CA ARG A 101 -8.51 10.31 -10.46
C ARG A 101 -9.52 9.19 -10.19
N VAL A 102 -9.04 7.97 -9.92
CA VAL A 102 -9.92 6.85 -9.54
C VAL A 102 -10.64 7.16 -8.22
N ILE A 103 -9.93 7.62 -7.19
CA ILE A 103 -10.54 7.94 -5.89
C ILE A 103 -11.58 9.05 -6.02
N ASP A 104 -11.23 10.14 -6.72
CA ASP A 104 -12.12 11.29 -6.90
C ASP A 104 -13.43 10.85 -7.58
N SER A 105 -13.32 10.09 -8.67
CA SER A 105 -14.48 9.57 -9.41
C SER A 105 -15.34 8.62 -8.55
N LEU A 106 -14.72 7.74 -7.76
CA LEU A 106 -15.47 6.84 -6.88
C LEU A 106 -16.19 7.61 -5.76
N LYS A 107 -15.55 8.64 -5.19
CA LYS A 107 -16.13 9.44 -4.09
C LYS A 107 -17.29 10.34 -4.54
N GLU A 108 -17.41 10.65 -5.83
CA GLU A 108 -18.62 11.30 -6.37
C GLU A 108 -19.88 10.43 -6.16
N THR A 109 -19.73 9.11 -6.27
CA THR A 109 -20.84 8.13 -6.07
C THR A 109 -20.89 7.62 -4.63
N TYR A 110 -19.73 7.43 -4.00
CA TYR A 110 -19.56 6.84 -2.68
C TYR A 110 -18.82 7.83 -1.75
N PRO A 111 -19.47 8.92 -1.30
CA PRO A 111 -18.80 9.99 -0.55
C PRO A 111 -18.21 9.53 0.80
N ASN A 112 -18.73 8.43 1.36
CA ASN A 112 -18.26 7.84 2.61
C ASN A 112 -17.27 6.68 2.41
N LEU A 113 -16.81 6.45 1.17
CA LEU A 113 -15.87 5.38 0.87
C LEU A 113 -14.56 5.60 1.62
N LYS A 114 -14.24 4.67 2.51
CA LYS A 114 -12.97 4.65 3.23
C LYS A 114 -11.87 4.15 2.31
N VAL A 115 -10.81 4.91 2.18
CA VAL A 115 -9.68 4.59 1.31
C VAL A 115 -8.37 4.53 2.09
N ARG A 116 -7.65 3.43 1.95
CA ARG A 116 -6.31 3.23 2.49
C ARG A 116 -5.26 3.13 1.40
N LEU A 117 -4.14 3.81 1.59
CA LEU A 117 -2.92 3.62 0.81
C LEU A 117 -1.93 2.74 1.56
N ASN A 118 -1.46 1.66 0.94
CA ASN A 118 -0.25 0.96 1.37
C ASN A 118 0.89 1.39 0.45
N THR A 119 1.95 1.94 1.02
CA THR A 119 3.07 2.53 0.25
C THR A 119 4.41 2.26 0.92
N ILE A 120 5.48 2.32 0.13
CA ILE A 120 6.85 2.44 0.65
C ILE A 120 7.12 3.84 1.21
N GLY A 121 6.37 4.87 0.80
CA GLY A 121 6.52 6.25 1.29
C GLY A 121 7.58 7.07 0.54
N LEU A 122 8.00 6.65 -0.65
CA LEU A 122 9.06 7.30 -1.44
C LEU A 122 8.52 8.22 -2.54
N ALA A 123 7.23 8.55 -2.54
CA ALA A 123 6.60 9.30 -3.61
C ALA A 123 7.21 10.70 -3.79
N ASN A 124 7.62 11.37 -2.71
CA ASN A 124 8.29 12.67 -2.82
C ASN A 124 9.61 12.57 -3.61
N LEU A 125 10.34 11.46 -3.49
CA LEU A 125 11.55 11.23 -4.31
C LEU A 125 11.22 10.81 -5.75
N ILE A 126 10.11 10.10 -5.98
CA ILE A 126 9.63 9.78 -7.33
C ILE A 126 9.32 11.05 -8.12
N TYR A 127 8.63 12.00 -7.49
CA TYR A 127 8.17 13.24 -8.14
C TYR A 127 9.09 14.45 -7.96
N GLY A 128 10.11 14.35 -7.10
CA GLY A 128 11.03 15.46 -6.79
C GLY A 128 10.37 16.65 -6.09
N ARG A 129 9.22 16.43 -5.42
CA ARG A 129 8.45 17.45 -4.70
C ARG A 129 7.58 16.81 -3.61
N ASP A 130 7.07 17.62 -2.69
CA ASP A 130 6.06 17.16 -1.75
C ASP A 130 4.71 16.91 -2.46
N ILE A 131 4.25 15.66 -2.43
CA ILE A 131 2.95 15.24 -2.98
C ILE A 131 1.89 15.06 -1.90
N THR A 132 2.27 15.10 -0.62
CA THR A 132 1.34 14.83 0.48
C THR A 132 0.09 15.73 0.51
N PRO A 133 0.11 17.00 0.02
CA PRO A 133 -1.12 17.79 -0.11
C PRO A 133 -2.17 17.14 -1.01
N GLU A 134 -1.76 16.35 -2.01
CA GLU A 134 -2.66 15.65 -2.93
C GLU A 134 -3.35 14.45 -2.27
N LEU A 135 -2.92 14.01 -1.09
CA LEU A 135 -3.58 12.92 -0.36
C LEU A 135 -4.83 13.39 0.38
N LYS A 136 -4.96 14.71 0.59
CA LYS A 136 -6.03 15.32 1.40
C LYS A 136 -7.41 14.97 0.86
N GLY A 137 -8.28 14.43 1.73
CA GLY A 137 -9.65 14.06 1.39
C GLY A 137 -9.78 12.80 0.53
N ARG A 138 -8.67 12.31 -0.05
CA ARG A 138 -8.63 11.09 -0.88
C ARG A 138 -8.38 9.85 -0.04
N PHE A 139 -7.46 9.94 0.91
CA PHE A 139 -7.11 8.83 1.80
C PHE A 139 -7.53 9.11 3.23
N ASP A 140 -8.11 8.10 3.86
CA ASP A 140 -8.42 8.06 5.29
C ASP A 140 -7.24 7.50 6.09
N THR A 141 -6.46 6.60 5.47
CA THR A 141 -5.26 6.02 6.06
C THR A 141 -4.11 5.93 5.07
N VAL A 142 -2.90 6.31 5.49
CA VAL A 142 -1.64 5.95 4.82
C VAL A 142 -0.86 4.99 5.70
N SER A 143 -0.54 3.83 5.16
CA SER A 143 0.26 2.78 5.78
C SER A 143 1.61 2.67 5.08
N ILE A 144 2.67 3.16 5.74
CA ILE A 144 4.04 3.27 5.21
C ILE A 144 4.87 2.06 5.66
N SER A 145 5.65 1.49 4.75
CA SER A 145 6.50 0.33 5.04
C SER A 145 7.86 0.76 5.62
N LEU A 146 8.03 0.70 6.94
CA LEU A 146 9.28 1.03 7.63
C LEU A 146 10.31 -0.11 7.54
N ASN A 147 9.93 -1.31 8.00
CA ASN A 147 10.69 -2.57 7.92
C ASN A 147 12.16 -2.60 8.38
N ALA A 148 12.73 -1.52 8.92
CA ALA A 148 14.11 -1.48 9.40
C ALA A 148 14.30 -0.42 10.50
N PRO A 149 15.18 -0.70 11.49
CA PRO A 149 15.47 0.22 12.59
C PRO A 149 16.47 1.33 12.20
N ASP A 150 17.15 1.20 11.06
CA ASP A 150 18.11 2.18 10.57
C ASP A 150 18.20 2.19 9.03
N GLU A 151 18.87 3.22 8.52
CA GLU A 151 19.03 3.51 7.09
C GLU A 151 19.83 2.46 6.30
N LYS A 152 20.80 1.79 6.93
CA LYS A 152 21.65 0.79 6.27
C LYS A 152 20.87 -0.49 6.07
N GLU A 153 20.20 -0.95 7.13
CA GLU A 153 19.33 -2.13 7.06
C GLU A 153 18.13 -1.86 6.15
N PHE A 154 17.55 -0.66 6.20
CA PHE A 154 16.50 -0.27 5.26
C PHE A 154 16.95 -0.41 3.80
N LEU A 155 18.12 0.13 3.47
CA LEU A 155 18.65 0.07 2.11
C LEU A 155 18.99 -1.37 1.70
N GLU A 156 19.58 -2.17 2.57
CA GLU A 156 19.88 -3.57 2.30
C GLU A 156 18.62 -4.39 2.00
N LEU A 157 17.58 -4.19 2.82
CA LEU A 157 16.32 -4.91 2.71
C LEU A 157 15.49 -4.45 1.51
N THR A 158 15.39 -3.14 1.27
CA THR A 158 14.52 -2.58 0.22
C THR A 158 15.20 -2.47 -1.13
N ARG A 159 16.52 -2.31 -1.15
CA ARG A 159 17.33 -2.03 -2.35
C ARG A 159 16.72 -0.88 -3.16
N SER A 160 16.33 0.19 -2.47
CA SER A 160 15.75 1.38 -3.08
C SER A 160 16.69 1.98 -4.12
N LYS A 161 16.15 2.32 -5.30
CA LYS A 161 16.89 3.01 -6.37
C LYS A 161 17.42 4.39 -5.95
N PHE A 162 16.86 4.97 -4.89
CA PHE A 162 17.25 6.28 -4.38
C PHE A 162 18.40 6.22 -3.37
N GLY A 163 18.87 5.03 -2.97
CA GLY A 163 19.98 4.87 -2.03
C GLY A 163 19.62 5.21 -0.58
N ILE A 164 20.63 5.48 0.24
CA ILE A 164 20.51 5.57 1.71
C ILE A 164 19.55 6.67 2.19
N GLN A 165 19.42 7.77 1.43
CA GLN A 165 18.47 8.87 1.72
C GLN A 165 17.01 8.42 1.77
N SER A 166 16.68 7.25 1.21
CA SER A 166 15.32 6.70 1.22
C SER A 166 14.76 6.59 2.63
N TYR A 167 15.62 6.28 3.61
CA TYR A 167 15.16 6.10 4.99
C TYR A 167 14.68 7.40 5.62
N GLU A 168 15.39 8.51 5.39
CA GLU A 168 14.93 9.82 5.86
C GLU A 168 13.67 10.25 5.11
N ALA A 169 13.63 10.03 3.79
CA ALA A 169 12.50 10.40 2.95
C ALA A 169 11.18 9.73 3.38
N ILE A 170 11.19 8.46 3.81
CA ILE A 170 9.96 7.81 4.28
C ILE A 170 9.49 8.37 5.63
N LYS A 171 10.41 8.81 6.49
CA LYS A 171 10.08 9.43 7.78
C LYS A 171 9.51 10.83 7.57
N GLU A 172 10.15 11.61 6.70
CA GLU A 172 9.64 12.92 6.27
C GLU A 172 8.25 12.78 5.64
N PHE A 173 8.07 11.83 4.73
CA PHE A 173 6.77 11.55 4.11
C PHE A 173 5.69 11.20 5.13
N ALA A 174 6.02 10.43 6.17
CA ALA A 174 5.11 10.11 7.26
C ALA A 174 4.68 11.39 8.01
N VAL A 175 5.62 12.27 8.35
CA VAL A 175 5.35 13.53 9.04
C VAL A 175 4.51 14.48 8.20
N LEU A 176 4.86 14.66 6.92
CA LEU A 176 4.13 15.51 5.99
C LEU A 176 2.70 15.00 5.75
N SER A 177 2.52 13.68 5.60
CA SER A 177 1.21 13.05 5.39
C SER A 177 0.21 13.34 6.51
N LYS A 178 0.67 13.50 7.76
CA LYS A 178 -0.21 13.80 8.90
C LYS A 178 -0.94 15.13 8.79
N GLN A 179 -0.44 16.07 7.99
CA GLN A 179 -1.10 17.36 7.76
C GLN A 179 -2.37 17.20 6.91
N TYR A 180 -2.48 16.10 6.17
CA TYR A 180 -3.48 15.91 5.12
C TYR A 180 -4.33 14.64 5.28
N VAL A 181 -3.80 13.62 5.98
CA VAL A 181 -4.45 12.32 6.17
C VAL A 181 -4.73 12.05 7.65
N PRO A 182 -5.96 11.67 8.04
CA PRO A 182 -6.34 11.48 9.44
C PRO A 182 -5.53 10.41 10.19
N ASN A 183 -5.16 9.32 9.52
CA ASN A 183 -4.47 8.20 10.12
C ASN A 183 -3.20 7.86 9.34
N VAL A 184 -2.04 8.09 9.94
CA VAL A 184 -0.74 7.70 9.36
C VAL A 184 -0.10 6.65 10.24
N VAL A 185 0.20 5.50 9.64
CA VAL A 185 0.76 4.34 10.30
C VAL A 185 2.05 3.95 9.60
N MET A 186 3.07 3.61 10.37
CA MET A 186 4.26 2.94 9.85
C MET A 186 4.21 1.46 10.23
N THR A 187 4.69 0.59 9.36
CA THR A 187 4.54 -0.86 9.51
C THR A 187 5.87 -1.59 9.41
N VAL A 188 5.97 -2.65 10.21
CA VAL A 188 7.05 -3.64 10.15
C VAL A 188 6.42 -5.02 9.96
N VAL A 189 7.14 -5.94 9.34
CA VAL A 189 6.70 -7.35 9.20
C VAL A 189 7.38 -8.19 10.29
N GLU A 190 6.58 -8.96 11.02
CA GLU A 190 6.98 -9.94 12.03
C GLU A 190 7.95 -10.95 11.41
N LYS A 191 8.85 -11.53 12.20
CA LYS A 191 9.90 -12.47 11.76
C LYS A 191 10.94 -11.92 10.77
N VAL A 192 10.78 -10.71 10.25
CA VAL A 192 11.81 -10.02 9.45
C VAL A 192 12.85 -9.34 10.35
N MET A 193 12.50 -9.04 11.60
CA MET A 193 13.42 -8.46 12.58
C MET A 193 13.20 -9.02 13.99
N PRO A 194 14.26 -9.15 14.82
CA PRO A 194 14.15 -9.48 16.24
C PRO A 194 13.39 -8.39 17.02
N GLU A 195 12.84 -8.74 18.18
CA GLU A 195 12.06 -7.84 19.06
C GLU A 195 12.79 -6.53 19.38
N GLU A 196 14.10 -6.58 19.64
CA GLU A 196 14.92 -5.40 19.92
C GLU A 196 14.90 -4.38 18.75
N LYS A 197 14.83 -4.85 17.50
CA LYS A 197 14.71 -3.99 16.33
C LYS A 197 13.29 -3.44 16.17
N ILE A 198 12.27 -4.21 16.57
CA ILE A 198 10.87 -3.74 16.61
C ILE A 198 10.76 -2.58 17.60
N GLN A 199 11.39 -2.70 18.77
CA GLN A 199 11.41 -1.64 19.77
C GLN A 199 12.06 -0.35 19.23
N LYS A 200 13.18 -0.45 18.50
CA LYS A 200 13.78 0.72 17.83
C LYS A 200 12.82 1.35 16.81
N CYS A 201 12.10 0.54 16.04
CA CYS A 201 11.07 1.04 15.13
C CYS A 201 9.92 1.74 15.88
N GLN A 202 9.57 1.27 17.08
CA GLN A 202 8.56 1.92 17.93
C GLN A 202 9.06 3.30 18.39
N GLU A 203 10.29 3.40 18.89
CA GLU A 203 10.89 4.67 19.30
C GLU A 203 10.95 5.70 18.16
N ILE A 204 11.24 5.23 16.93
CA ILE A 204 11.18 6.07 15.72
C ILE A 204 9.75 6.57 15.50
N CYS A 205 8.75 5.69 15.51
CA CYS A 205 7.36 6.07 15.29
C CYS A 205 6.83 7.03 16.37
N ASP A 206 7.21 6.82 17.62
CA ASP A 206 6.87 7.70 18.75
C ASP A 206 7.46 9.09 18.55
N THR A 207 8.74 9.16 18.15
CA THR A 207 9.43 10.43 17.84
C THR A 207 8.76 11.18 16.69
N LEU A 208 8.34 10.46 15.65
CA LEU A 208 7.64 11.04 14.51
C LEU A 208 6.18 11.36 14.84
N GLY A 209 5.64 10.86 15.95
CA GLY A 209 4.23 10.98 16.34
C GLY A 209 3.30 10.28 15.36
N VAL A 210 3.62 9.04 14.96
CA VAL A 210 2.80 8.15 14.13
C VAL A 210 2.67 6.79 14.82
N THR A 211 1.62 6.03 14.47
CA THR A 211 1.42 4.69 15.05
C THR A 211 2.34 3.68 14.37
N LEU A 212 3.06 2.87 15.15
CA LEU A 212 3.67 1.64 14.63
C LEU A 212 2.63 0.52 14.62
N ARG A 213 2.59 -0.26 13.53
CA ARG A 213 1.85 -1.53 13.47
C ARG A 213 2.77 -2.66 13.03
N VAL A 214 2.90 -3.67 13.89
CA VAL A 214 3.54 -4.94 13.55
C VAL A 214 2.55 -5.79 12.77
N ARG A 215 2.94 -6.25 11.59
CA ARG A 215 2.14 -7.11 10.72
C ARG A 215 2.70 -8.53 10.77
N PRO A 216 1.87 -9.57 10.77
CA PRO A 216 2.34 -10.94 10.69
C PRO A 216 3.05 -11.21 9.36
N PHE A 217 3.97 -12.18 9.37
CA PHE A 217 4.64 -12.64 8.15
C PHE A 217 3.69 -13.52 7.31
N GLU A 218 3.59 -13.22 6.02
CA GLU A 218 2.79 -13.98 5.05
C GLU A 218 3.69 -15.01 4.35
N ASN A 219 3.29 -16.29 4.44
CA ASN A 219 3.98 -17.41 3.78
C ASN A 219 3.64 -17.54 2.28
#